data_AF-A0A3N5JXY5-F1
#
_entry.id   AF-A0A3N5JXY5-F1
#
_cell.length_a   1.000
_cell.length_b   1.000
_cell.length_c   1.000
_cell.angle_alpha   90.00
_cell.angle_beta   90.00
_cell.angle_gamma   90.00
#
_symmetry.space_group_name_H-M   'P 1'
#
loop_
_entity.id
_entity.type
_entity.pdbx_description
1 polymer ?
#
loop_
_entity_poly.entity_id
_entity_poly.type
_entity_poly.pdbx_seq_one_letter_code
_entity_poly.pdbx_strand_id
1 'polypeptide(L)'
;NKGLFTFASYNAGPGRIAQLRKQATKRGLDPNVWFNNVELLAAEKIGRETVTYVSNIYKYYLAYRMVTEERGEREKAKEAIKQQEKK
;
A
#
# COMPACT_ATOMS: atom_id res chain seq x y z
N ASN A 1 -2.53 6.99 2.27
CA ASN A 1 -1.93 6.47 3.52
C ASN A 1 -2.91 5.83 4.52
N LYS A 2 -4.19 6.26 4.61
CA LYS A 2 -5.14 5.70 5.61
C LYS A 2 -5.18 4.16 5.65
N GLY A 3 -5.21 3.48 4.49
CA GLY A 3 -5.21 2.01 4.41
C GLY A 3 -3.94 1.34 4.97
N LEU A 4 -2.76 1.89 4.70
CA LEU A 4 -1.49 1.33 5.19
C LEU A 4 -1.39 1.42 6.72
N PHE A 5 -1.83 2.54 7.29
CA PHE A 5 -1.93 2.67 8.75
C PHE A 5 -2.96 1.73 9.37
N THR A 6 -4.04 1.39 8.67
CA THR A 6 -4.98 0.36 9.11
C THR A 6 -4.29 -1.01 9.18
N PHE A 7 -3.57 -1.42 8.13
CA PHE A 7 -2.83 -2.70 8.14
C PHE A 7 -1.75 -2.75 9.22
N ALA A 8 -1.00 -1.66 9.38
CA ALA A 8 0.00 -1.54 10.44
C ALA A 8 -0.64 -1.64 11.83
N SER A 9 -1.78 -0.97 12.04
CA SER A 9 -2.49 -1.00 13.33
C SER A 9 -3.12 -2.35 13.62
N TYR A 10 -3.53 -3.08 12.59
CA TYR A 10 -4.05 -4.43 12.72
C TYR A 10 -2.95 -5.41 13.18
N ASN A 11 -1.75 -5.33 12.59
CA ASN A 11 -0.64 -6.22 12.96
C ASN A 11 0.03 -5.83 14.30
N ALA A 12 0.30 -4.54 14.51
CA ALA A 12 1.11 -4.07 15.65
C ALA A 12 0.32 -3.38 16.77
N GLY A 13 -0.99 -3.22 16.60
CA GLY A 13 -1.88 -2.52 17.52
C GLY A 13 -1.97 -1.00 17.27
N PRO A 14 -3.17 -0.39 17.30
CA PRO A 14 -3.38 1.02 16.98
C PRO A 14 -2.68 1.97 17.97
N GLY A 15 -2.63 1.62 19.26
CA GLY A 15 -1.95 2.43 20.27
C GLY A 15 -0.45 2.57 20.00
N ARG A 16 0.20 1.47 19.58
CA ARG A 16 1.62 1.47 19.23
C ARG A 16 1.88 2.28 17.97
N ILE A 17 1.07 2.11 16.93
CA ILE A 17 1.19 2.92 15.70
C ILE A 17 0.97 4.41 15.98
N ALA A 18 0.02 4.77 16.84
CA ALA A 18 -0.19 6.17 17.25
C ALA A 18 1.04 6.75 17.97
N GLN A 19 1.72 5.96 18.82
CA GLN A 19 2.97 6.38 19.45
C GLN A 19 4.10 6.58 18.43
N LEU A 20 4.24 5.68 17.46
CA LEU A 20 5.25 5.82 16.40
C LEU A 20 4.99 7.05 15.54
N ARG A 21 3.73 7.37 15.21
CA ARG A 21 3.38 8.61 14.49
C ARG A 21 3.83 9.85 15.26
N LYS A 22 3.59 9.91 16.58
CA LYS A 22 4.07 11.02 17.42
C LYS A 22 5.60 11.12 17.43
N GLN A 23 6.30 9.98 17.43
CA GLN A 23 7.76 9.93 17.36
C GLN A 23 8.30 10.34 15.98
N ALA A 24 7.60 10.00 14.89
CA ALA A 24 7.97 10.39 13.54
C ALA A 24 8.05 11.92 13.39
N THR A 25 7.05 12.64 13.91
CA THR A 25 7.06 14.12 13.94
C THR A 25 8.29 14.68 14.66
N LYS A 26 8.67 14.09 15.80
CA LYS A 26 9.87 14.51 16.57
C LYS A 26 11.18 14.30 15.81
N ARG A 27 11.18 13.43 14.80
CA ARG A 27 12.34 13.13 13.95
C ARG A 27 12.29 13.83 12.59
N GLY A 28 11.36 14.77 12.39
CA GLY A 28 11.19 15.47 11.12
C GLY A 28 10.59 14.61 10.00
N LEU A 29 10.00 13.46 10.34
CA LEU A 29 9.31 12.58 9.41
C LEU A 29 7.80 12.89 9.39
N ASP A 30 7.14 12.59 8.28
CA ASP A 30 5.70 12.82 8.14
C ASP A 30 4.91 11.73 8.89
N PRO A 31 4.16 12.08 9.96
CA PRO A 31 3.38 11.11 10.74
C PRO A 31 2.18 10.53 9.97
N ASN A 32 1.86 11.05 8.79
CA ASN A 32 0.73 10.67 7.96
C ASN A 32 1.15 9.91 6.70
N VAL A 33 2.45 9.64 6.55
CA VAL A 33 2.98 8.78 5.49
C VAL A 33 3.54 7.51 6.12
N TRP A 34 3.18 6.35 5.57
CA TRP A 34 3.71 5.08 6.06
C TRP A 34 5.15 4.86 5.58
N PHE A 35 5.31 4.60 4.28
CA PHE A 35 6.60 4.24 3.69
C PHE A 35 7.63 5.36 3.86
N ASN A 36 8.88 4.98 4.16
CA ASN A 36 10.00 5.90 4.38
C ASN A 36 9.79 6.96 5.48
N ASN A 37 8.75 6.81 6.30
CA ASN A 37 8.41 7.75 7.37
C ASN A 37 8.12 6.94 8.65
N VAL A 38 6.85 6.65 8.94
CA VAL A 38 6.50 5.87 10.14
C VAL A 38 7.00 4.43 10.07
N GLU A 39 7.14 3.87 8.86
CA GLU A 39 7.74 2.56 8.61
C GLU A 39 9.16 2.43 9.18
N LEU A 40 9.99 3.49 9.10
CA LEU A 40 11.35 3.47 9.62
C LEU A 40 11.36 3.25 11.14
N LEU A 41 10.45 3.91 11.85
CA LEU A 41 10.30 3.74 13.29
C LEU A 41 9.67 2.39 13.64
N ALA A 42 8.76 1.88 12.80
CA ALA A 42 8.21 0.53 12.97
C ALA A 42 9.31 -0.53 12.82
N ALA A 43 10.18 -0.40 11.83
CA ALA A 43 11.34 -1.26 11.64
C ALA A 43 12.29 -1.22 12.84
N GLU A 44 12.58 -0.01 13.36
CA GLU A 44 13.48 0.18 14.50
C GLU A 44 12.90 -0.35 15.83
N LYS A 45 11.61 -0.07 16.10
CA LYS A 45 11.00 -0.28 17.43
C LYS A 45 10.19 -1.57 17.56
N ILE A 46 9.66 -2.09 16.46
CA ILE A 46 8.82 -3.30 16.45
C ILE A 46 9.59 -4.45 15.81
N GLY A 47 10.35 -4.16 14.76
CA GLY A 47 11.08 -5.14 13.97
C GLY A 47 10.45 -5.34 12.59
N ARG A 48 10.97 -6.33 11.86
CA ARG A 48 10.66 -6.50 10.43
C ARG A 48 9.27 -7.04 10.16
N GLU A 49 8.62 -7.68 11.13
CA GLU A 49 7.34 -8.37 10.91
C GLU A 49 6.26 -7.41 10.42
N THR A 50 6.01 -6.31 11.14
CA THR A 50 4.99 -5.31 10.76
C THR A 50 5.28 -4.65 9.42
N VAL A 51 6.55 -4.35 9.14
CA VAL A 51 6.98 -3.75 7.87
C VAL A 51 6.72 -4.71 6.71
N THR A 52 7.08 -5.97 6.89
CA THR A 52 6.88 -7.05 5.91
C THR A 52 5.39 -7.30 5.69
N TYR A 53 4.60 -7.31 6.77
CA TYR A 53 3.15 -7.51 6.71
C TYR A 53 2.47 -6.43 5.85
N VAL A 54 2.75 -5.15 6.12
CA VAL A 54 2.16 -4.04 5.35
C VAL A 54 2.64 -4.06 3.89
N SER A 55 3.94 -4.30 3.67
CA SER A 55 4.54 -4.35 2.34
C SER A 55 3.95 -5.47 1.47
N ASN A 56 3.74 -6.66 2.05
CA ASN A 56 3.16 -7.78 1.33
C ASN A 56 1.72 -7.49 0.90
N ILE A 57 0.88 -6.97 1.79
CA ILE A 57 -0.50 -6.60 1.44
C ILE A 57 -0.52 -5.58 0.31
N TYR A 58 0.31 -4.53 0.41
CA TYR A 58 0.36 -3.48 -0.61
C TYR A 58 0.89 -4.00 -1.96
N LYS A 59 1.92 -4.85 -1.94
CA LYS A 59 2.46 -5.52 -3.13
C LYS A 59 1.36 -6.33 -3.84
N TYR A 60 0.60 -7.14 -3.11
CA TYR A 60 -0.47 -7.93 -3.74
C TYR A 60 -1.60 -7.04 -4.26
N TYR A 61 -1.98 -6.00 -3.52
CA TYR A 61 -2.96 -5.02 -4.00
C TYR A 61 -2.55 -4.42 -5.35
N LEU A 62 -1.31 -3.95 -5.47
CA LEU A 62 -0.78 -3.39 -6.72
C LEU A 62 -0.75 -4.44 -7.83
N ALA A 63 -0.29 -5.66 -7.55
CA ALA A 63 -0.25 -6.73 -8.54
C ALA A 63 -1.65 -7.04 -9.10
N TYR A 64 -2.65 -7.20 -8.23
CA TYR A 64 -4.03 -7.45 -8.67
C TYR A 64 -4.60 -6.28 -9.46
N ARG A 65 -4.36 -5.04 -9.01
CA ARG A 65 -4.78 -3.84 -9.72
C ARG A 65 -4.24 -3.80 -11.15
N MET A 66 -2.92 -4.01 -11.32
CA MET A 66 -2.27 -4.03 -12.62
C MET A 66 -2.81 -5.13 -13.53
N VAL A 67 -3.01 -6.34 -12.99
CA VAL A 67 -3.60 -7.46 -13.75
C VAL A 67 -5.04 -7.14 -14.19
N THR A 68 -5.83 -6.50 -13.33
CA THR A 68 -7.20 -6.10 -13.68
C THR A 68 -7.22 -4.99 -14.73
N GLU A 69 -6.33 -4.00 -14.61
CA GLU A 69 -6.17 -2.90 -15.58
C GLU A 69 -5.76 -3.44 -16.95
N GLU A 70 -4.73 -4.28 -17.01
CA GLU A 70 -4.26 -4.92 -18.25
C GLU A 70 -5.37 -5.75 -18.92
N ARG A 71 -6.14 -6.53 -18.15
CA ARG A 71 -7.29 -7.29 -18.70
C ARG A 71 -8.32 -6.35 -19.31
N GLY A 72 -8.66 -5.25 -18.65
CA GLY A 72 -9.61 -4.27 -19.16
C GLY A 72 -9.15 -3.61 -20.46
N GLU A 73 -7.86 -3.29 -20.57
CA GLU A 73 -7.26 -2.74 -21.78
C GLU A 73 -7.30 -3.74 -22.94
N ARG A 74 -6.98 -5.01 -22.68
CA ARG A 74 -7.04 -6.09 -23.68
C ARG A 74 -8.46 -6.30 -24.21
N GLU A 75 -9.48 -6.29 -23.34
CA GLU A 75 -10.87 -6.45 -23.79
C GLU A 75 -11.34 -5.25 -24.63
N LYS A 76 -11.01 -4.01 -24.24
CA LYS A 76 -11.30 -2.81 -25.06
C LYS A 76 -10.64 -2.87 -26.43
N ALA A 77 -9.38 -3.33 -26.51
CA ALA A 77 -8.67 -3.49 -27.78
C ALA A 77 -9.35 -4.52 -28.68
N LYS A 78 -9.75 -5.68 -28.13
CA LYS A 78 -10.50 -6.71 -28.88
C LYS A 78 -11.84 -6.19 -29.40
N GLU A 79 -12.57 -5.45 -28.57
CA GLU A 79 -13.85 -4.84 -28.95
C GLU A 79 -13.68 -3.82 -30.09
N ALA A 80 -12.65 -2.97 -30.01
CA ALA A 80 -12.35 -1.98 -31.04
C ALA A 80 -12.05 -2.64 -32.41
N ILE A 81 -11.24 -3.71 -32.42
CA ILE A 81 -10.93 -4.48 -33.63
C ILE A 81 -12.21 -5.09 -34.21
N LYS A 82 -13.04 -5.74 -33.39
CA LYS A 82 -14.30 -6.35 -33.83
C LYS A 82 -15.29 -5.33 -34.42
N GLN A 83 -15.29 -4.09 -33.94
CA GLN A 83 -16.14 -3.04 -34.49
C GLN A 83 -15.60 -2.45 -35.80
N GLN A 84 -14.27 -2.47 -36.01
CA GLN A 84 -13.66 -2.09 -37.28
C GLN A 84 -13.96 -3.13 -38.37
N GLU A 85 -13.88 -4.43 -38.05
CA GLU A 85 -14.17 -5.52 -39.00
C GLU A 85 -15.65 -5.59 -39.43
N LYS A 86 -16.56 -4.98 -38.66
CA LYS A 86 -18.01 -4.94 -38.95
C LYS A 86 -18.43 -3.76 -39.82
N LYS A 87 -17.56 -2.78 -40.05
CA LYS A 87 -17.81 -1.61 -40.89
C LYS A 87 -17.24 -1.84 -42.28
#